data_AF-A0AAU5DFD8-F1
#
_entry.id   AF-A0AAU5DFD8-F1
#
_cell.length_a   1.000
_cell.length_b   1.000
_cell.length_c   1.000
_cell.angle_alpha   90.00
_cell.angle_beta   90.00
_cell.angle_gamma   90.00
#
_symmetry.space_group_name_H-M   'P 1'
#
loop_
_entity.id
_entity.type
_entity.pdbx_description
1 polymer ?
#
loop_
_entity_poly.entity_id
_entity_poly.type
_entity_poly.pdbx_seq_one_letter_code
_entity_poly.pdbx_strand_id
1 'polypeptide(L)'
;MKAVTQAALFDAFGGIRGTVETMLPGLLFVMIYTFNKDVRMSAIAAGGVAVALVAVRLLRKDTVKHAFSGVFGVGVGIAFALFTGSAKGFYLPGMIYGAGLGVAFTLSALVGFPLLGVVLGPVFRENLSWRTRNPGRKKAYTKASLAWGLIFLAKYAILFPLYFWGDETQLGWLLVALKLPPMVLAVYFTWVFLAKAPPPIDVIAEWEAEEQAEKERKARTREA
;
A
#
# COMPACT_ATOMS: atom_id res chain seq x y z
N MET A 1 -19.51 13.50 1.05
CA MET A 1 -18.87 12.38 1.77
C MET A 1 -18.17 11.38 0.83
N LYS A 2 -18.86 10.77 -0.14
CA LYS A 2 -18.24 9.89 -1.15
C LYS A 2 -17.15 10.61 -1.98
N ALA A 3 -17.41 11.83 -2.44
CA ALA A 3 -16.49 12.59 -3.29
C ALA A 3 -15.15 12.95 -2.62
N VAL A 4 -15.16 13.40 -1.35
CA VAL A 4 -13.92 13.73 -0.59
C VAL A 4 -13.10 12.48 -0.30
N THR A 5 -13.77 11.37 0.04
CA THR A 5 -13.09 10.08 0.26
C THR A 5 -12.52 9.53 -1.05
N GLN A 6 -13.23 9.69 -2.16
CA GLN A 6 -12.77 9.31 -3.50
C GLN A 6 -11.57 10.14 -3.94
N ALA A 7 -11.62 11.47 -3.78
CA ALA A 7 -10.54 12.38 -4.14
C ALA A 7 -9.27 12.11 -3.29
N ALA A 8 -9.42 11.92 -1.98
CA ALA A 8 -8.30 11.62 -1.10
C ALA A 8 -7.69 10.22 -1.35
N LEU A 9 -8.51 9.20 -1.66
CA LEU A 9 -7.98 7.91 -2.13
C LEU A 9 -7.23 8.11 -3.45
N PHE A 10 -7.82 8.83 -4.39
CA PHE A 10 -7.26 9.03 -5.73
C PHE A 10 -5.90 9.73 -5.71
N ASP A 11 -5.75 10.77 -4.89
CA ASP A 11 -4.48 11.45 -4.67
C ASP A 11 -3.48 10.56 -3.92
N ALA A 12 -3.93 9.79 -2.92
CA ALA A 12 -3.07 8.84 -2.20
C ALA A 12 -2.54 7.71 -3.10
N PHE A 13 -3.21 7.41 -4.22
CA PHE A 13 -2.78 6.40 -5.21
C PHE A 13 -2.02 6.99 -6.41
N GLY A 14 -1.70 8.29 -6.43
CA GLY A 14 -0.76 8.88 -7.40
C GLY A 14 -1.38 9.40 -8.70
N GLY A 15 -2.68 9.70 -8.71
CA GLY A 15 -3.37 10.37 -9.83
C GLY A 15 -3.54 9.51 -11.09
N ILE A 16 -4.12 10.09 -12.16
CA ILE A 16 -4.48 9.38 -13.40
C ILE A 16 -3.27 8.69 -14.04
N ARG A 17 -2.13 9.41 -14.14
CA ARG A 17 -0.92 8.91 -14.81
C ARG A 17 -0.27 7.76 -14.04
N GLY A 18 -0.19 7.88 -12.71
CA GLY A 18 0.31 6.82 -11.83
C GLY A 18 -0.56 5.59 -11.90
N THR A 19 -1.89 5.78 -11.87
CA THR A 19 -2.88 4.70 -11.99
C THR A 19 -2.74 3.94 -13.30
N VAL A 20 -2.66 4.64 -14.43
CA VAL A 20 -2.47 4.05 -15.77
C VAL A 20 -1.15 3.28 -15.84
N GLU A 21 -0.05 3.84 -15.34
CA GLU A 21 1.27 3.19 -15.33
C GLU A 21 1.30 1.95 -14.42
N THR A 22 0.55 1.93 -13.31
CA THR A 22 0.40 0.73 -12.47
C THR A 22 -0.52 -0.33 -13.07
N MET A 23 -1.50 0.07 -13.88
CA MET A 23 -2.44 -0.86 -14.53
C MET A 23 -1.90 -1.44 -15.83
N LEU A 24 -0.98 -0.73 -16.50
CA LEU A 24 -0.43 -1.12 -17.81
C LEU A 24 0.15 -2.55 -17.82
N PRO A 25 0.98 -2.97 -16.86
CA PRO A 25 1.53 -4.33 -16.86
C PRO A 25 0.45 -5.39 -16.63
N GLY A 26 -0.56 -5.08 -15.81
CA GLY A 26 -1.70 -5.95 -15.56
C GLY A 26 -2.58 -6.13 -16.80
N LEU A 27 -2.86 -5.05 -17.52
CA LEU A 27 -3.58 -5.08 -18.80
C LEU A 27 -2.81 -5.86 -19.88
N LEU A 28 -1.50 -5.66 -19.97
CA LEU A 28 -0.62 -6.40 -20.88
C LEU A 28 -0.61 -7.90 -20.57
N PHE A 29 -0.53 -8.27 -19.29
CA PHE A 29 -0.63 -9.65 -18.85
C PHE A 29 -1.97 -10.27 -19.28
N VAL A 30 -3.10 -9.61 -18.98
CA VAL A 30 -4.44 -10.11 -19.33
C VAL A 30 -4.60 -10.25 -20.84
N MET A 31 -4.13 -9.27 -21.64
CA MET A 31 -4.17 -9.38 -23.09
C MET A 31 -3.37 -10.57 -23.61
N ILE A 32 -2.09 -10.70 -23.24
CA ILE A 32 -1.24 -11.79 -23.73
C ILE A 32 -1.79 -13.14 -23.27
N TYR A 33 -2.29 -13.23 -22.03
CA TYR A 33 -2.86 -14.46 -21.50
C TYR A 33 -4.17 -14.86 -22.21
N THR A 34 -5.00 -13.89 -22.57
CA THR A 34 -6.27 -14.14 -23.28
C THR A 34 -6.03 -14.80 -24.63
N PHE A 35 -4.95 -14.42 -25.34
CA PHE A 35 -4.62 -14.99 -26.64
C PHE A 35 -3.79 -16.27 -26.55
N ASN A 36 -2.79 -16.31 -25.68
CA ASN A 36 -1.80 -17.39 -25.68
C ASN A 36 -2.13 -18.50 -24.68
N LYS A 37 -2.96 -18.23 -23.67
CA LYS A 37 -3.27 -19.07 -22.49
C LYS A 37 -2.06 -19.60 -21.71
N ASP A 38 -0.85 -19.22 -22.12
CA ASP A 38 0.41 -19.55 -21.50
C ASP A 38 0.78 -18.46 -20.47
N VAL A 39 0.60 -18.82 -19.20
CA VAL A 39 0.89 -17.97 -18.04
C VAL A 39 2.37 -17.55 -18.01
N ARG A 40 3.29 -18.42 -18.43
CA ARG A 40 4.73 -18.20 -18.32
C ARG A 40 5.17 -17.13 -19.31
N MET A 41 4.73 -17.23 -20.56
CA MET A 41 5.01 -16.22 -21.59
C MET A 41 4.37 -14.87 -21.26
N SER A 42 3.11 -14.86 -20.81
CA SER A 42 2.42 -13.63 -20.40
C SER A 42 3.08 -12.94 -19.20
N ALA A 43 3.54 -13.72 -18.22
CA ALA A 43 4.22 -13.21 -17.04
C ALA A 43 5.61 -12.65 -17.36
N ILE A 44 6.39 -13.33 -18.22
CA ILE A 44 7.71 -12.85 -18.64
C ILE A 44 7.57 -11.54 -19.43
N ALA A 45 6.63 -11.46 -20.37
CA ALA A 45 6.41 -10.25 -21.17
C ALA A 45 5.93 -9.07 -20.31
N ALA A 46 4.91 -9.27 -19.47
CA ALA A 46 4.41 -8.22 -18.58
C ALA A 46 5.45 -7.82 -17.52
N GLY A 47 6.20 -8.79 -17.01
CA GLY A 47 7.33 -8.57 -16.09
C GLY A 47 8.44 -7.74 -16.75
N GLY A 48 8.83 -8.07 -17.98
CA GLY A 48 9.82 -7.31 -18.75
C GLY A 48 9.41 -5.86 -18.98
N VAL A 49 8.14 -5.62 -19.34
CA VAL A 49 7.60 -4.26 -19.49
C VAL A 49 7.57 -3.52 -18.16
N ALA A 50 7.17 -4.18 -17.06
CA ALA A 50 7.20 -3.57 -15.74
C ALA A 50 8.62 -3.17 -15.31
N VAL A 51 9.60 -4.04 -15.55
CA VAL A 51 11.02 -3.75 -15.28
C VAL A 51 11.53 -2.61 -16.16
N ALA A 52 11.16 -2.58 -17.45
CA ALA A 52 11.52 -1.51 -18.36
C ALA A 52 10.92 -0.16 -17.94
N LEU A 53 9.66 -0.13 -17.49
CA LEU A 53 9.01 1.08 -16.97
C LEU A 53 9.69 1.57 -15.68
N VAL A 54 10.09 0.66 -14.80
CA VAL A 54 10.87 0.98 -13.60
C VAL A 54 12.25 1.52 -13.98
N ALA A 55 12.93 0.92 -14.97
CA ALA A 55 14.21 1.38 -15.47
C ALA A 55 14.12 2.76 -16.13
N VAL A 56 13.07 3.03 -16.92
CA VAL A 56 12.81 4.35 -17.50
C VAL A 56 12.54 5.38 -16.40
N ARG A 57 11.80 5.03 -15.34
CA ARG A 57 11.61 5.90 -14.17
C ARG A 57 12.92 6.20 -13.43
N LEU A 58 13.77 5.19 -13.26
CA LEU A 58 15.11 5.32 -12.68
C LEU A 58 15.98 6.29 -13.49
N LEU A 59 15.97 6.15 -14.83
CA LEU A 59 16.72 7.01 -15.75
C LEU A 59 16.19 8.45 -15.79
N ARG A 60 14.88 8.64 -15.60
CA ARG A 60 14.24 9.96 -15.56
C ARG A 60 14.48 10.74 -14.27
N LYS A 61 15.19 10.17 -13.29
CA LYS A 61 15.47 10.78 -11.97
C LYS A 61 14.19 11.17 -11.20
N ASP A 62 13.06 10.55 -11.50
CA ASP A 62 11.83 10.77 -10.74
C ASP A 62 12.02 10.28 -9.30
N THR A 63 12.07 11.23 -8.36
CA THR A 63 12.23 11.03 -6.92
C THR A 63 13.25 9.95 -6.54
N VAL A 64 14.52 10.36 -6.45
CA VAL A 64 15.70 9.59 -6.02
C VAL A 64 15.42 8.61 -4.84
N LYS A 65 14.50 8.91 -3.92
CA LYS A 65 14.11 8.00 -2.83
C LYS A 65 13.50 6.67 -3.28
N HIS A 66 12.66 6.64 -4.31
CA HIS A 66 12.03 5.39 -4.78
C HIS A 66 12.99 4.55 -5.64
N ALA A 67 13.86 5.22 -6.38
CA ALA A 67 14.90 4.60 -7.20
C ALA A 67 15.84 3.69 -6.39
N PHE A 68 16.35 4.20 -5.27
CA PHE A 68 17.24 3.45 -4.39
C PHE A 68 16.55 2.25 -3.73
N SER A 69 15.26 2.38 -3.35
CA SER A 69 14.53 1.29 -2.73
C SER A 69 14.36 0.06 -3.64
N GLY A 70 14.20 0.28 -4.95
CA GLY A 70 14.07 -0.78 -5.94
C GLY A 70 15.38 -1.53 -6.17
N VAL A 71 16.48 -0.80 -6.39
CA VAL A 71 17.82 -1.39 -6.58
C VAL A 71 18.27 -2.11 -5.31
N PHE A 72 18.04 -1.51 -4.14
CA PHE A 72 18.33 -2.15 -2.86
C PHE A 72 17.51 -3.43 -2.68
N GLY A 73 16.21 -3.40 -2.96
CA GLY A 73 15.35 -4.58 -2.87
C GLY A 73 15.78 -5.72 -3.79
N VAL A 74 16.19 -5.41 -5.03
CA VAL A 74 16.75 -6.40 -5.96
C VAL A 74 18.07 -6.96 -5.45
N GLY A 75 18.97 -6.10 -4.94
CA GLY A 75 20.24 -6.51 -4.37
C GLY A 75 20.08 -7.45 -3.16
N VAL A 76 19.14 -7.13 -2.26
CA VAL A 76 18.79 -8.01 -1.13
C VAL A 76 18.22 -9.34 -1.61
N GLY A 77 17.34 -9.32 -2.63
CA GLY A 77 16.84 -10.54 -3.26
C GLY A 77 17.96 -11.41 -3.83
N ILE A 78 18.88 -10.83 -4.59
CA ILE A 78 20.04 -11.54 -5.15
C ILE A 78 20.91 -12.13 -4.04
N ALA A 79 21.21 -11.36 -2.99
CA ALA A 79 22.00 -11.83 -1.86
C ALA A 79 21.36 -13.06 -1.19
N PHE A 80 20.04 -13.04 -0.99
CA PHE A 80 19.32 -14.19 -0.45
C PHE A 80 19.31 -15.38 -1.41
N ALA A 81 19.13 -15.17 -2.71
CA ALA A 81 19.20 -16.25 -3.71
C ALA A 81 20.57 -16.95 -3.71
N LEU A 82 21.65 -16.16 -3.61
CA LEU A 82 23.01 -16.69 -3.49
C LEU A 82 23.21 -17.44 -2.17
N PHE A 83 22.71 -16.90 -1.06
CA PHE A 83 22.81 -17.53 0.26
C PHE A 83 22.04 -18.86 0.34
N THR A 84 20.84 -18.93 -0.26
CA THR A 84 20.01 -20.14 -0.25
C THR A 84 20.36 -21.13 -1.35
N GLY A 85 21.22 -20.76 -2.30
CA GLY A 85 21.57 -21.58 -3.47
C GLY A 85 20.40 -21.89 -4.40
N SER A 86 19.35 -21.07 -4.41
CA SER A 86 18.13 -21.31 -5.20
C SER A 86 17.49 -20.03 -5.72
N ALA A 87 16.86 -20.09 -6.90
CA ALA A 87 16.19 -18.94 -7.48
C ALA A 87 14.99 -18.49 -6.62
N LYS A 88 14.35 -19.42 -5.91
CA LYS A 88 13.28 -19.08 -4.95
C LYS A 88 13.74 -18.11 -3.87
N GLY A 89 15.00 -18.23 -3.41
CA GLY A 89 15.58 -17.38 -2.38
C GLY A 89 15.47 -15.88 -2.68
N PHE A 90 15.40 -15.52 -3.97
CA PHE A 90 15.16 -14.14 -4.41
C PHE A 90 13.87 -13.54 -3.83
N TYR A 91 12.82 -14.35 -3.68
CA TYR A 91 11.51 -13.91 -3.22
C TYR A 91 11.38 -13.90 -1.69
N LEU A 92 12.24 -14.62 -0.98
CA LEU A 92 12.13 -14.84 0.46
C LEU A 92 12.14 -13.53 1.28
N PRO A 93 13.04 -12.55 1.03
CA PRO A 93 13.02 -11.28 1.76
C PRO A 93 11.69 -10.52 1.62
N GLY A 94 11.15 -10.49 0.39
CA GLY A 94 9.87 -9.84 0.13
C GLY A 94 8.70 -10.56 0.79
N MET A 95 8.74 -11.89 0.85
CA MET A 95 7.74 -12.70 1.54
C MET A 95 7.77 -12.46 3.06
N ILE A 96 8.96 -12.46 3.66
CA ILE A 96 9.15 -12.16 5.08
C ILE A 96 8.65 -10.75 5.40
N TYR A 97 9.04 -9.76 4.60
CA TYR A 97 8.58 -8.38 4.77
C TYR A 97 7.06 -8.27 4.71
N GLY A 98 6.43 -8.87 3.70
CA GLY A 98 4.99 -8.82 3.55
C GLY A 98 4.23 -9.56 4.66
N ALA A 99 4.75 -10.70 5.13
CA ALA A 99 4.18 -11.41 6.28
C ALA A 99 4.34 -10.60 7.56
N GLY A 100 5.51 -9.97 7.74
CA GLY A 100 5.78 -9.03 8.82
C GLY A 100 4.81 -7.85 8.82
N LEU A 101 4.49 -7.29 7.65
CA LEU A 101 3.42 -6.29 7.52
C LEU A 101 2.07 -6.85 7.93
N GLY A 102 1.72 -8.07 7.51
CA GLY A 102 0.48 -8.73 7.93
C GLY A 102 0.37 -8.85 9.45
N VAL A 103 1.44 -9.26 10.11
CA VAL A 103 1.55 -9.32 11.57
C VAL A 103 1.45 -7.91 12.17
N ALA A 104 2.19 -6.93 11.65
CA ALA A 104 2.19 -5.57 12.17
C ALA A 104 0.80 -4.92 12.08
N PHE A 105 0.10 -5.06 10.95
CA PHE A 105 -1.28 -4.60 10.78
C PHE A 105 -2.23 -5.25 11.76
N THR A 106 -2.08 -6.57 11.98
CA THR A 106 -2.92 -7.32 12.92
C THR A 106 -2.65 -6.88 14.37
N LEU A 107 -1.41 -6.93 14.82
CA LEU A 107 -1.02 -6.57 16.20
C LEU A 107 -1.32 -5.10 16.50
N SER A 108 -1.06 -4.19 15.57
CA SER A 108 -1.36 -2.77 15.75
C SER A 108 -2.85 -2.52 15.98
N ALA A 109 -3.71 -3.24 15.25
CA ALA A 109 -5.14 -3.18 15.45
C ALA A 109 -5.57 -3.77 16.80
N LEU A 110 -4.97 -4.89 17.23
CA LEU A 110 -5.27 -5.54 18.51
C LEU A 110 -4.83 -4.69 19.72
N VAL A 111 -3.68 -4.02 19.64
CA VAL A 111 -3.18 -3.10 20.67
C VAL A 111 -3.97 -1.77 20.68
N GLY A 112 -4.92 -1.58 19.75
CA GLY A 112 -5.75 -0.38 19.67
C GLY A 112 -5.04 0.81 19.05
N PHE A 113 -3.92 0.58 18.36
CA PHE A 113 -3.17 1.57 17.59
C PHE A 113 -3.09 1.17 16.10
N PRO A 114 -4.23 1.13 15.37
CA PRO A 114 -4.26 0.63 14.01
C PRO A 114 -3.34 1.40 13.06
N LEU A 115 -2.44 0.68 12.37
CA LEU A 115 -1.51 1.28 11.42
C LEU A 115 -2.21 2.08 10.32
N LEU A 116 -3.38 1.64 9.84
CA LEU A 116 -4.11 2.44 8.85
C LEU A 116 -4.61 3.77 9.39
N GLY A 117 -4.87 3.89 10.69
CA GLY A 117 -5.20 5.18 11.29
C GLY A 117 -4.00 6.13 11.32
N VAL A 118 -2.79 5.60 11.50
CA VAL A 118 -1.55 6.37 11.45
C VAL A 118 -1.23 6.83 10.02
N VAL A 119 -1.43 5.93 9.04
CA VAL A 119 -1.16 6.23 7.63
C VAL A 119 -2.22 7.17 7.04
N LEU A 120 -3.51 6.93 7.32
CA LEU A 120 -4.62 7.69 6.73
C LEU A 120 -4.99 8.95 7.52
N GLY A 121 -4.66 9.04 8.80
CA GLY A 121 -4.95 10.21 9.63
C GLY A 121 -4.44 11.53 9.03
N PRO A 122 -3.15 11.61 8.63
CA PRO A 122 -2.61 12.77 7.92
C PRO A 122 -3.29 13.01 6.56
N VAL A 123 -3.62 11.95 5.81
CA VAL A 123 -4.28 12.04 4.49
C VAL A 123 -5.66 12.69 4.62
N PHE A 124 -6.40 12.41 5.69
CA PHE A 124 -7.70 13.02 5.96
C PHE A 124 -7.63 14.30 6.80
N ARG A 125 -6.42 14.87 7.00
CA ARG A 125 -6.15 16.07 7.81
C ARG A 125 -6.66 15.99 9.27
N GLU A 126 -6.89 14.79 9.78
CA GLU A 126 -7.35 14.59 11.15
C GLU A 126 -6.25 14.09 12.10
N ASN A 127 -5.08 13.74 11.54
CA ASN A 127 -3.91 13.26 12.23
C ASN A 127 -4.24 12.10 13.22
N LEU A 128 -3.96 12.23 14.52
CA LEU A 128 -4.32 11.23 15.54
C LEU A 128 -5.65 11.50 16.27
N SER A 129 -6.43 12.51 15.85
CA SER A 129 -7.68 12.88 16.53
C SER A 129 -8.74 11.77 16.51
N TRP A 130 -8.70 10.87 15.53
CA TRP A 130 -9.54 9.67 15.47
C TRP A 130 -9.39 8.78 16.71
N ARG A 131 -8.26 8.82 17.44
CA ARG A 131 -8.09 8.01 18.67
C ARG A 131 -8.95 8.49 19.82
N THR A 132 -9.08 9.80 19.97
CA THR A 132 -9.61 10.45 21.18
C THR A 132 -10.97 11.07 20.94
N ARG A 133 -11.17 11.72 19.79
CA ARG A 133 -12.36 12.53 19.49
C ARG A 133 -13.38 11.80 18.61
N ASN A 134 -13.00 10.72 17.92
CA ASN A 134 -13.90 10.01 16.99
C ASN A 134 -13.86 8.48 17.15
N PRO A 135 -14.61 7.91 18.10
CA PRO A 135 -14.61 6.47 18.37
C PRO A 135 -15.10 5.63 17.17
N GLY A 136 -15.95 6.20 16.31
CA GLY A 136 -16.41 5.55 15.09
C GLY A 136 -15.29 5.35 14.06
N ARG A 137 -14.45 6.38 13.85
CA ARG A 137 -13.28 6.28 12.97
C ARG A 137 -12.20 5.36 13.52
N LYS A 138 -11.96 5.39 14.83
CA LYS A 138 -11.07 4.41 15.48
C LYS A 138 -11.49 2.97 15.14
N LYS A 139 -12.77 2.64 15.29
CA LYS A 139 -13.30 1.31 14.94
C LYS A 139 -13.13 0.99 13.46
N ALA A 140 -13.32 1.96 12.57
CA ALA A 140 -13.13 1.78 11.13
C ALA A 140 -11.67 1.49 10.78
N TYR A 141 -10.72 2.24 11.35
CA TYR A 141 -9.27 1.99 11.15
C TYR A 141 -8.81 0.67 11.74
N THR A 142 -9.34 0.26 12.89
CA THR A 142 -9.08 -1.06 13.47
C THR A 142 -9.57 -2.17 12.55
N LYS A 143 -10.80 -2.09 12.06
CA LYS A 143 -11.36 -3.09 11.12
C LYS A 143 -10.56 -3.15 9.81
N ALA A 144 -10.22 -1.99 9.26
CA ALA A 144 -9.43 -1.92 8.03
C ALA A 144 -8.02 -2.49 8.23
N SER A 145 -7.36 -2.15 9.35
CA SER A 145 -6.02 -2.69 9.66
C SER A 145 -6.07 -4.21 9.89
N LEU A 146 -7.11 -4.73 10.57
CA LEU A 146 -7.30 -6.19 10.70
C LEU A 146 -7.53 -6.85 9.34
N ALA A 147 -8.34 -6.26 8.46
CA ALA A 147 -8.58 -6.81 7.13
C ALA A 147 -7.27 -6.88 6.33
N TRP A 148 -6.46 -5.82 6.34
CA TRP A 148 -5.13 -5.82 5.72
C TRP A 148 -4.22 -6.91 6.30
N GLY A 149 -4.17 -6.98 7.63
CA GLY A 149 -3.40 -7.99 8.35
C GLY A 149 -3.77 -9.40 7.96
N LEU A 150 -5.06 -9.74 8.05
CA LEU A 150 -5.59 -11.07 7.72
C LEU A 150 -5.40 -11.44 6.25
N ILE A 151 -5.60 -10.49 5.32
CA ILE A 151 -5.42 -10.75 3.88
C ILE A 151 -3.94 -11.03 3.58
N PHE A 152 -3.01 -10.29 4.17
CA PHE A 152 -1.58 -10.54 3.98
C PHE A 152 -1.16 -11.85 4.65
N LEU A 153 -1.62 -12.13 5.87
CA LEU A 153 -1.34 -13.39 6.54
C LEU A 153 -1.87 -14.59 5.75
N ALA A 154 -3.10 -14.51 5.23
CA ALA A 154 -3.67 -15.57 4.39
C ALA A 154 -2.86 -15.78 3.10
N LYS A 155 -2.48 -14.68 2.43
CA LYS A 155 -1.61 -14.74 1.25
C LYS A 155 -0.29 -15.46 1.56
N TYR A 156 0.39 -15.07 2.64
CA TYR A 156 1.70 -15.65 2.96
C TYR A 156 1.58 -17.04 3.58
N ALA A 157 0.48 -17.38 4.23
CA ALA A 157 0.16 -18.75 4.64
C ALA A 157 0.04 -19.72 3.45
N ILE A 158 -0.31 -19.22 2.26
CA ILE A 158 -0.30 -20.01 1.01
C ILE A 158 1.10 -20.01 0.38
N LEU A 159 1.77 -18.86 0.34
CA LEU A 159 3.06 -18.73 -0.35
C LEU A 159 4.23 -19.41 0.37
N PHE A 160 4.26 -19.41 1.72
CA PHE A 160 5.37 -20.04 2.46
C PHE A 160 5.43 -21.56 2.27
N PRO A 161 4.33 -22.33 2.38
CA PRO A 161 4.36 -23.74 2.03
C PRO A 161 4.85 -23.99 0.60
N LEU A 162 4.41 -23.17 -0.35
CA LEU A 162 4.83 -23.30 -1.75
C LEU A 162 6.32 -22.96 -1.95
N TYR A 163 6.87 -22.05 -1.14
CA TYR A 163 8.30 -21.76 -1.15
C TYR A 163 9.11 -22.98 -0.71
N PHE A 164 8.73 -23.62 0.40
CA PHE A 164 9.47 -24.74 0.97
C PHE A 164 9.28 -26.06 0.21
N TRP A 165 8.06 -26.34 -0.27
CA TRP A 165 7.69 -27.64 -0.82
C TRP A 165 7.24 -27.62 -2.29
N GLY A 166 6.97 -26.45 -2.87
CA GLY A 166 6.47 -26.34 -4.26
C GLY A 166 7.58 -26.25 -5.30
N ASP A 167 7.21 -26.13 -6.58
CA ASP A 167 8.15 -25.87 -7.68
C ASP A 167 8.42 -24.37 -7.87
N GLU A 168 9.60 -24.02 -8.40
CA GLU A 168 9.96 -22.62 -8.72
C GLU A 168 8.94 -21.96 -9.65
N THR A 169 8.50 -22.72 -10.66
CA THR A 169 7.49 -22.27 -11.63
C THR A 169 6.16 -21.96 -10.93
N GLN A 170 5.73 -22.83 -10.02
CA GLN A 170 4.47 -22.64 -9.29
C GLN A 170 4.52 -21.42 -8.38
N LEU A 171 5.62 -21.25 -7.65
CA LEU A 171 5.84 -20.10 -6.79
C LEU A 171 5.86 -18.79 -7.61
N GLY A 172 6.55 -18.79 -8.75
CA GLY A 172 6.69 -17.61 -9.61
C GLY A 172 5.36 -17.06 -10.11
N TRP A 173 4.50 -17.92 -10.68
CA TRP A 173 3.19 -17.44 -11.17
C TRP A 173 2.25 -17.07 -10.02
N LEU A 174 2.28 -17.81 -8.90
CA LEU A 174 1.39 -17.53 -7.77
C LEU A 174 1.77 -16.22 -7.07
N LEU A 175 3.07 -15.88 -7.00
CA LEU A 175 3.54 -14.57 -6.53
C LEU A 175 3.01 -13.42 -7.37
N VAL A 176 2.94 -13.59 -8.70
CA VAL A 176 2.39 -12.60 -9.63
C VAL A 176 0.86 -12.54 -9.48
N ALA A 177 0.19 -13.69 -9.50
CA ALA A 177 -1.26 -13.80 -9.41
C ALA A 177 -1.79 -13.22 -8.08
N LEU A 178 -1.13 -13.50 -6.95
CA LEU A 178 -1.51 -12.98 -5.63
C LEU A 178 -0.93 -11.59 -5.34
N LYS A 179 -0.38 -10.88 -6.32
CA LYS A 179 0.10 -9.52 -6.11
C LYS A 179 -1.06 -8.52 -6.06
N LEU A 180 -1.94 -8.57 -7.05
CA LEU A 180 -3.02 -7.61 -7.22
C LEU A 180 -4.29 -7.94 -6.41
N PRO A 181 -4.84 -9.18 -6.40
CA PRO A 181 -6.12 -9.46 -5.77
C PRO A 181 -6.15 -9.18 -4.25
N PRO A 182 -5.15 -9.61 -3.45
CA PRO A 182 -5.08 -9.26 -2.03
C PRO A 182 -5.02 -7.75 -1.79
N MET A 183 -4.29 -7.02 -2.66
CA MET A 183 -4.18 -5.58 -2.57
C MET A 183 -5.53 -4.89 -2.84
N VAL A 184 -6.22 -5.30 -3.91
CA VAL A 184 -7.54 -4.76 -4.27
C VAL A 184 -8.57 -5.04 -3.17
N LEU A 185 -8.58 -6.26 -2.63
CA LEU A 185 -9.46 -6.61 -1.52
C LEU A 185 -9.19 -5.76 -0.28
N ALA A 186 -7.92 -5.57 0.08
CA ALA A 186 -7.53 -4.76 1.23
C ALA A 186 -8.00 -3.30 1.08
N VAL A 187 -7.81 -2.70 -0.10
CA VAL A 187 -8.31 -1.35 -0.41
C VAL A 187 -9.83 -1.29 -0.41
N TYR A 188 -10.49 -2.29 -1.01
CA TYR A 188 -11.94 -2.38 -1.02
C TYR A 188 -12.52 -2.41 0.39
N PHE A 189 -11.97 -3.24 1.28
CA PHE A 189 -12.41 -3.28 2.67
C PHE A 189 -12.13 -1.98 3.41
N THR A 190 -10.97 -1.36 3.20
CA THR A 190 -10.68 -0.01 3.71
C THR A 190 -11.78 0.96 3.30
N TRP A 191 -12.14 1.01 2.02
CA TRP A 191 -13.21 1.86 1.53
C TRP A 191 -14.57 1.53 2.18
N VAL A 192 -14.97 0.26 2.25
CA VAL A 192 -16.23 -0.16 2.88
C VAL A 192 -16.32 0.26 4.35
N PHE A 193 -15.23 0.16 5.10
CA PHE A 193 -15.21 0.54 6.52
C PHE A 193 -15.20 2.05 6.72
N LEU A 194 -14.41 2.79 5.92
CA LEU A 194 -14.32 4.25 6.00
C LEU A 194 -15.59 4.93 5.47
N ALA A 195 -16.24 4.39 4.44
CA ALA A 195 -17.48 4.94 3.90
C ALA A 195 -18.65 4.91 4.91
N LYS A 196 -18.57 4.01 5.91
CA LYS A 196 -19.54 3.90 7.00
C LYS A 196 -19.10 4.64 8.27
N ALA A 197 -17.89 5.21 8.28
CA ALA A 197 -17.35 5.89 9.45
C ALA A 197 -17.84 7.35 9.52
N PRO A 198 -17.89 7.96 10.72
CA PRO A 198 -18.16 9.38 10.85
C PRO A 198 -17.11 10.23 10.11
N PRO A 199 -17.45 11.47 9.72
CA PRO A 199 -16.54 12.35 8.98
C PRO A 199 -15.24 12.63 9.77
N PRO A 200 -14.13 12.94 9.07
CA PRO A 200 -12.89 13.36 9.71
C PRO A 200 -13.12 14.66 10.47
N ILE A 201 -12.41 14.81 11.58
CA ILE A 201 -12.28 16.12 12.25
C ILE A 201 -11.03 16.76 11.66
N ASP A 202 -11.19 17.82 10.88
CA ASP A 202 -10.06 18.53 10.28
C ASP A 202 -9.35 19.35 11.36
N VAL A 203 -8.39 18.73 12.04
CA VAL A 203 -7.60 19.39 13.09
C VAL A 203 -6.64 20.42 12.52
N ILE A 204 -6.27 20.31 11.23
CA ILE A 204 -5.42 21.30 10.58
C ILE A 204 -6.20 22.60 10.41
N ALA A 205 -7.45 22.53 9.97
CA ALA A 205 -8.33 23.70 9.88
C ALA A 205 -8.61 24.34 11.25
N GLU A 206 -8.77 23.53 12.31
CA GLU A 206 -8.93 24.05 13.68
C GLU A 206 -7.69 24.85 14.13
N TRP A 207 -6.47 24.33 13.90
CA TRP A 207 -5.24 25.05 14.22
C TRP A 207 -5.07 26.33 13.40
N GLU A 208 -5.41 26.29 12.11
CA GLU A 208 -5.38 27.48 11.24
C GLU A 208 -6.34 28.57 11.76
N ALA A 209 -7.54 28.20 12.24
CA ALA A 209 -8.51 29.13 12.82
C ALA A 209 -8.05 29.70 14.17
N GLU A 210 -7.45 28.88 15.05
CA GLU A 210 -6.90 29.32 16.33
C GLU A 210 -5.75 30.33 16.14
N GLU A 211 -4.84 30.06 15.20
CA GLU A 211 -3.76 30.99 14.85
C GLU A 211 -4.28 32.32 14.32
N GLN A 212 -5.32 32.29 13.48
CA GLN A 212 -5.95 33.51 12.96
C GLN A 212 -6.59 34.33 14.09
N ALA A 213 -7.36 33.68 14.96
CA ALA A 213 -7.95 34.34 16.12
C ALA A 213 -6.88 34.93 17.06
N GLU A 214 -5.74 34.27 17.23
CA GLU A 214 -4.61 34.80 17.99
C GLU A 214 -3.96 36.02 17.31
N LYS A 215 -3.77 35.98 15.99
CA LYS A 215 -3.26 37.11 15.21
C LYS A 215 -4.19 38.32 15.31
N GLU A 216 -5.50 38.11 15.20
CA GLU A 216 -6.51 39.17 15.36
C GLU A 216 -6.56 39.73 16.78
N ARG A 217 -6.42 38.88 17.81
CA ARG A 217 -6.31 39.35 19.20
C ARG A 217 -5.06 40.21 19.40
N LYS A 218 -3.90 39.76 18.91
CA LYS A 218 -2.65 40.51 18.97
C LYS A 218 -2.70 41.82 18.18
N ALA A 219 -3.38 41.86 17.05
CA ALA A 219 -3.61 43.08 16.27
C ALA A 219 -4.47 44.08 17.07
N ARG A 220 -5.61 43.64 17.61
CA ARG A 220 -6.48 44.48 18.45
C ARG A 220 -5.78 45.02 19.69
N THR A 221 -4.92 44.23 20.34
CA THR A 221 -4.13 44.70 21.49
C THR A 221 -2.99 45.65 21.11
N ARG A 222 -2.52 45.66 19.85
CA ARG A 222 -1.52 46.62 19.37
C ARG A 222 -2.13 47.96 18.94
N GLU A 223 -3.41 47.96 18.57
CA GLU A 223 -4.16 49.14 18.14
C GLU A 223 -4.86 49.88 19.30
N ALA A 224 -4.92 49.26 20.49
CA ALA A 224 -5.48 49.82 21.73
C ALA A 224 -4.37 50.35 22.64
#